data_AF-A0A150TYS4-F1
#
_entry.id   AF-A0A150TYS4-F1
#
_cell.length_a   1.000
_cell.length_b   1.000
_cell.length_c   1.000
_cell.angle_alpha   90.00
_cell.angle_beta   90.00
_cell.angle_gamma   90.00
#
_symmetry.space_group_name_H-M   'P 1'
#
loop_
_entity.id
_entity.type
_entity.pdbx_description
1 polymer ?
#
loop_
_entity_poly.entity_id
_entity_poly.type
_entity_poly.pdbx_seq_one_letter_code
_entity_poly.pdbx_strand_id
1 'polypeptide(L)'
;MAGGLAVDCVEIIAENFVGRGGRPRAALDRARRDASVLVHAVGMDVAGFDPIDMGHVLGIRDLADEIEADLVSDHLCFSRLGGRHGHDLWPVPRTVETLERVAARICRIQDALGRRIALENVAAYVDFASNEMAELDVWLQLFSRTDCLMLLDLNNAYVSSVNLGGRPEDLIEGLPEERVVQIHLAGHSELGAGLLDDHGSPVADEVWRLYERAVRRFGPVTTIVERDAELPPLDVLLAEVAQARSIARAS
;
A
#
# COMPACT_ATOMS: atom_id res chain seq x y z
N MET A 1 -31.60 -11.79 -7.84
CA MET A 1 -30.32 -12.49 -7.60
C MET A 1 -29.68 -11.86 -6.39
N ALA A 2 -29.90 -12.44 -5.22
CA ALA A 2 -29.17 -12.09 -4.01
C ALA A 2 -27.77 -12.69 -4.17
N GLY A 3 -26.76 -11.84 -4.26
CA GLY A 3 -25.37 -12.27 -4.39
C GLY A 3 -24.53 -11.17 -3.77
N GLY A 4 -24.18 -11.35 -2.49
CA GLY A 4 -23.13 -10.55 -1.87
C GLY A 4 -21.83 -10.70 -2.64
N LEU A 5 -20.91 -9.77 -2.46
CA LEU A 5 -19.58 -9.86 -3.02
C LEU A 5 -18.90 -11.16 -2.54
N ALA A 6 -18.20 -11.87 -3.42
CA ALA A 6 -17.46 -13.10 -3.07
C ALA A 6 -16.12 -12.81 -2.37
N VAL A 7 -15.97 -11.61 -1.81
CA VAL A 7 -14.78 -11.08 -1.15
C VAL A 7 -15.12 -10.64 0.26
N ASP A 8 -14.16 -10.76 1.17
CA ASP A 8 -14.33 -10.42 2.58
C ASP A 8 -14.14 -8.91 2.82
N CYS A 9 -13.31 -8.27 1.99
CA CYS A 9 -13.07 -6.83 1.98
C CYS A 9 -12.86 -6.32 0.54
N VAL A 10 -13.00 -5.01 0.38
CA VAL A 10 -12.55 -4.27 -0.80
C VAL A 10 -11.74 -3.07 -0.34
N GLU A 11 -10.82 -2.62 -1.19
CA GLU A 11 -10.11 -1.37 -1.00
C GLU A 11 -10.56 -0.34 -2.03
N ILE A 12 -10.60 0.92 -1.60
CA ILE A 12 -10.88 2.06 -2.48
C ILE A 12 -9.70 3.03 -2.52
N ILE A 13 -9.48 3.64 -3.69
CA ILE A 13 -8.61 4.80 -3.82
C ILE A 13 -9.36 6.05 -3.35
N ALA A 14 -8.91 6.66 -2.26
CA ALA A 14 -9.60 7.76 -1.57
C ALA A 14 -9.95 8.92 -2.52
N GLU A 15 -9.01 9.32 -3.38
CA GLU A 15 -9.13 10.42 -4.33
C GLU A 15 -10.32 10.26 -5.31
N ASN A 16 -10.77 9.03 -5.54
CA ASN A 16 -11.93 8.74 -6.37
C ASN A 16 -13.27 9.00 -5.67
N PHE A 17 -13.28 9.18 -4.33
CA PHE A 17 -14.48 9.29 -3.51
C PHE A 17 -14.52 10.55 -2.65
N VAL A 18 -13.38 11.10 -2.23
CA VAL A 18 -13.32 12.33 -1.43
C VAL A 18 -14.05 13.47 -2.14
N GLY A 19 -15.02 14.08 -1.45
CA GLY A 19 -15.84 15.16 -1.97
C GLY A 19 -16.76 14.79 -3.14
N ARG A 20 -16.93 13.49 -3.45
CA ARG A 20 -17.74 13.02 -4.59
C ARG A 20 -19.08 12.41 -4.15
N GLY A 21 -20.15 12.80 -4.83
CA GLY A 21 -21.48 12.18 -4.73
C GLY A 21 -21.84 11.31 -5.94
N GLY A 22 -23.11 10.92 -6.05
CA GLY A 22 -23.63 10.25 -7.24
C GLY A 22 -23.18 8.80 -7.38
N ARG A 23 -22.71 8.41 -8.57
CA ARG A 23 -22.36 7.01 -8.89
C ARG A 23 -21.25 6.42 -8.02
N PRO A 24 -20.10 7.10 -7.80
CA PRO A 24 -19.06 6.60 -6.88
C PRO A 24 -19.63 6.33 -5.49
N ARG A 25 -20.39 7.28 -4.94
CA ARG A 25 -21.02 7.12 -3.63
C ARG A 25 -21.98 5.93 -3.58
N ALA A 26 -22.86 5.79 -4.57
CA ALA A 26 -23.80 4.67 -4.63
C ALA A 26 -23.09 3.30 -4.75
N ALA A 27 -21.94 3.24 -5.44
CA ALA A 27 -21.12 2.04 -5.53
C ALA A 27 -20.45 1.72 -4.18
N LEU A 28 -19.90 2.73 -3.51
CA LEU A 28 -19.32 2.60 -2.18
C LEU A 28 -20.35 2.14 -1.15
N ASP A 29 -21.52 2.78 -1.10
CA ASP A 29 -22.62 2.39 -0.21
C ASP A 29 -23.07 0.95 -0.46
N ARG A 30 -22.95 0.45 -1.71
CA ARG A 30 -23.23 -0.95 -2.04
C ARG A 30 -22.14 -1.87 -1.53
N ALA A 31 -20.88 -1.55 -1.77
CA ALA A 31 -19.75 -2.34 -1.29
C ALA A 31 -19.79 -2.51 0.24
N ARG A 32 -20.05 -1.41 0.97
CA ARG A 32 -20.17 -1.41 2.45
C ARG A 32 -21.24 -2.32 3.01
N ARG A 33 -22.28 -2.66 2.25
CA ARG A 33 -23.32 -3.59 2.71
C ARG A 33 -22.86 -5.05 2.65
N ASP A 34 -21.91 -5.33 1.76
CA ASP A 34 -21.56 -6.70 1.38
C ASP A 34 -20.13 -7.08 1.82
N ALA A 35 -19.26 -6.12 2.13
CA ALA A 35 -17.86 -6.32 2.53
C ALA A 35 -17.31 -5.15 3.38
N SER A 36 -16.24 -5.40 4.16
CA SER A 36 -15.45 -4.32 4.78
C SER A 36 -14.81 -3.45 3.69
N VAL A 37 -14.64 -2.16 3.98
CA VAL A 37 -14.01 -1.21 3.05
C VAL A 37 -12.78 -0.59 3.69
N LEU A 38 -11.64 -0.79 3.05
CA LEU A 38 -10.36 -0.16 3.36
C LEU A 38 -10.20 1.09 2.51
N VAL A 39 -9.53 2.11 3.04
CA VAL A 39 -9.22 3.34 2.33
C VAL A 39 -7.73 3.39 2.06
N HIS A 40 -7.35 3.35 0.79
CA HIS A 40 -5.99 3.61 0.36
C HIS A 40 -5.94 4.95 -0.37
N ALA A 41 -5.01 5.82 0.01
CA ALA A 41 -4.81 7.11 -0.63
C ALA A 41 -3.52 7.08 -1.43
N VAL A 42 -3.45 7.92 -2.47
CA VAL A 42 -2.26 8.02 -3.33
C VAL A 42 -1.69 9.46 -3.37
N GLY A 43 -2.17 10.31 -2.46
CA GLY A 43 -2.04 11.76 -2.57
C GLY A 43 -1.60 12.47 -1.29
N MET A 44 -1.38 11.78 -0.16
CA MET A 44 -0.92 12.45 1.06
C MET A 44 0.54 12.88 1.00
N ASP A 45 1.31 12.38 0.02
CA ASP A 45 2.68 12.80 -0.24
C ASP A 45 3.53 12.65 1.05
N VAL A 46 3.45 11.48 1.68
CA VAL A 46 3.90 11.25 3.06
C VAL A 46 5.38 11.58 3.23
N ALA A 47 6.21 11.15 2.28
CA ALA A 47 7.64 11.46 2.24
C ALA A 47 7.99 12.71 1.40
N GLY A 48 6.97 13.51 1.07
CA GLY A 48 7.02 14.73 0.28
C GLY A 48 7.82 15.90 0.83
N PHE A 49 8.31 16.73 -0.09
CA PHE A 49 9.08 17.94 0.23
C PHE A 49 8.21 19.18 0.36
N ASP A 50 7.05 19.20 -0.29
CA ASP A 50 6.10 20.30 -0.19
C ASP A 50 5.33 20.24 1.15
N PRO A 51 4.72 21.35 1.61
CA PRO A 51 3.83 21.31 2.77
C PRO A 51 2.70 20.29 2.60
N ILE A 52 2.37 19.57 3.68
CA ILE A 52 1.23 18.65 3.70
C ILE A 52 -0.05 19.42 3.36
N ASP A 53 -0.79 18.92 2.38
CA ASP A 53 -2.13 19.44 2.07
C ASP A 53 -3.12 18.95 3.14
N MET A 54 -3.29 19.77 4.19
CA MET A 54 -4.21 19.44 5.28
C MET A 54 -5.67 19.36 4.81
N GLY A 55 -6.05 20.05 3.74
CA GLY A 55 -7.40 19.94 3.19
C GLY A 55 -7.65 18.54 2.62
N HIS A 56 -6.66 18.00 1.91
CA HIS A 56 -6.71 16.63 1.39
C HIS A 56 -6.78 15.59 2.51
N VAL A 57 -5.89 15.67 3.50
CA VAL A 57 -5.87 14.75 4.65
C VAL A 57 -7.20 14.78 5.42
N LEU A 58 -7.78 15.96 5.64
CA LEU A 58 -9.07 16.08 6.31
C LEU A 58 -10.22 15.51 5.46
N GLY A 59 -10.15 15.65 4.13
CA GLY A 59 -11.11 15.01 3.22
C GLY A 59 -11.06 13.48 3.28
N ILE A 60 -9.86 12.90 3.38
CA ILE A 60 -9.66 11.47 3.59
C ILE A 60 -10.22 11.04 4.96
N ARG A 61 -9.95 11.80 6.02
CA ARG A 61 -10.54 11.55 7.33
C ARG A 61 -12.06 11.53 7.26
N ASP A 62 -12.67 12.55 6.68
CA ASP A 62 -14.12 12.68 6.63
C ASP A 62 -14.74 11.50 5.84
N LEU A 63 -14.10 11.06 4.76
CA LEU A 63 -14.50 9.85 4.03
C LEU A 63 -14.36 8.59 4.92
N ALA A 64 -13.21 8.42 5.56
CA ALA A 64 -12.92 7.26 6.41
C ALA A 64 -13.86 7.19 7.64
N ASP A 65 -14.21 8.32 8.24
CA ASP A 65 -15.18 8.41 9.34
C ASP A 65 -16.59 8.06 8.86
N GLU A 66 -17.00 8.61 7.72
CA GLU A 66 -18.31 8.35 7.12
C GLU A 66 -18.52 6.88 6.79
N ILE A 67 -17.47 6.23 6.29
CA ILE A 67 -17.49 4.81 5.99
C ILE A 67 -16.89 3.97 7.12
N GLU A 68 -16.70 4.49 8.34
CA GLU A 68 -16.18 3.70 9.46
C GLU A 68 -15.00 2.78 9.05
N ALA A 69 -14.08 3.30 8.24
CA ALA A 69 -13.07 2.51 7.55
C ALA A 69 -12.17 1.80 8.57
N ASP A 70 -11.93 0.51 8.34
CA ASP A 70 -11.10 -0.32 9.21
C ASP A 70 -9.62 0.11 9.17
N LEU A 71 -9.17 0.63 8.01
CA LEU A 71 -7.81 1.06 7.78
C LEU A 71 -7.77 2.25 6.83
N VAL A 72 -6.81 3.16 7.08
CA VAL A 72 -6.39 4.17 6.11
C VAL A 72 -4.92 3.92 5.80
N SER A 73 -4.59 3.80 4.52
CA SER A 73 -3.23 3.60 4.01
C SER A 73 -2.84 4.65 2.96
N ASP A 74 -1.54 4.84 2.75
CA ASP A 74 -0.93 5.59 1.64
C ASP A 74 0.52 5.13 1.48
N HIS A 75 1.22 5.63 0.47
CA HIS A 75 2.57 5.25 0.14
C HIS A 75 3.62 6.01 0.94
N LEU A 76 4.70 5.31 1.31
CA LEU A 76 5.92 5.92 1.84
C LEU A 76 6.77 6.51 0.70
N CYS A 77 6.21 7.48 -0.02
CA CYS A 77 6.87 8.11 -1.16
C CYS A 77 6.66 9.62 -1.17
N PHE A 78 7.32 10.30 -2.12
CA PHE A 78 6.87 11.61 -2.55
C PHE A 78 6.22 11.53 -3.92
N SER A 79 5.16 12.30 -4.11
CA SER A 79 4.39 12.44 -5.34
C SER A 79 4.25 13.90 -5.76
N ARG A 80 4.81 14.85 -4.99
CA ARG A 80 4.77 16.29 -5.29
C ARG A 80 6.14 16.95 -5.13
N LEU A 81 6.43 17.90 -6.01
CA LEU A 81 7.59 18.78 -5.90
C LEU A 81 7.32 20.15 -6.52
N GLY A 82 7.51 21.22 -5.75
CA GLY A 82 7.36 22.59 -6.26
C GLY A 82 5.93 22.91 -6.70
N GLY A 83 4.94 22.34 -6.00
CA GLY A 83 3.51 22.50 -6.26
C GLY A 83 2.95 21.61 -7.37
N ARG A 84 3.78 20.83 -8.05
CA ARG A 84 3.38 19.94 -9.16
C ARG A 84 3.24 18.51 -8.66
N HIS A 85 2.18 17.83 -9.07
CA HIS A 85 2.03 16.39 -8.88
C HIS A 85 2.80 15.64 -9.97
N GLY A 86 3.58 14.65 -9.57
CA GLY A 86 4.07 13.60 -10.43
C GLY A 86 2.95 12.61 -10.76
N HIS A 87 3.17 11.79 -11.78
CA HIS A 87 2.28 10.67 -12.12
C HIS A 87 2.72 9.35 -11.47
N ASP A 88 3.91 9.34 -10.87
CA ASP A 88 4.54 8.18 -10.25
C ASP A 88 4.82 8.43 -8.78
N LEU A 89 5.06 7.34 -8.06
CA LEU A 89 5.47 7.30 -6.67
C LEU A 89 6.99 7.22 -6.60
N TRP A 90 7.64 8.21 -5.98
CA TRP A 90 9.09 8.29 -6.00
C TRP A 90 9.72 7.97 -4.64
N PRO A 91 10.77 7.13 -4.60
CA PRO A 91 11.45 6.79 -3.36
C PRO A 91 12.24 7.99 -2.83
N VAL A 92 12.44 8.04 -1.52
CA VAL A 92 13.27 9.07 -0.88
C VAL A 92 14.61 8.49 -0.40
N PRO A 93 15.69 9.29 -0.33
CA PRO A 93 16.96 8.83 0.22
C PRO A 93 16.81 8.35 1.67
N ARG A 94 17.38 7.18 1.99
CA ARG A 94 17.34 6.55 3.32
C ARG A 94 18.43 7.13 4.22
N THR A 95 18.29 8.41 4.54
CA THR A 95 19.18 9.20 5.42
C THR A 95 18.52 9.46 6.75
N VAL A 96 19.31 9.73 7.80
CA VAL A 96 18.77 10.13 9.11
C VAL A 96 17.94 11.42 8.99
N GLU A 97 18.38 12.40 8.20
CA GLU A 97 17.64 13.64 7.95
C GLU A 97 16.27 13.38 7.30
N THR A 98 16.23 12.52 6.28
CA THR A 98 14.96 12.16 5.63
C THR A 98 14.04 11.44 6.61
N LEU A 99 14.57 10.48 7.37
CA LEU A 99 13.81 9.75 8.39
C LEU A 99 13.17 10.70 9.41
N GLU A 100 13.91 11.69 9.92
CA GLU A 100 13.38 12.67 10.87
C GLU A 100 12.25 13.51 10.28
N ARG A 101 12.43 14.01 9.05
CA ARG A 101 11.40 14.78 8.34
C ARG A 101 10.14 13.93 8.11
N VAL A 102 10.32 12.72 7.59
CA VAL A 102 9.21 11.81 7.26
C VAL A 102 8.45 11.40 8.52
N ALA A 103 9.15 11.07 9.61
CA ALA A 103 8.52 10.75 10.89
C ALA A 103 7.66 11.92 11.41
N ALA A 104 8.17 13.16 11.35
CA ALA A 104 7.40 14.34 11.75
C ALA A 104 6.14 14.56 10.88
N ARG A 105 6.22 14.27 9.58
CA ARG A 105 5.08 14.35 8.66
C ARG A 105 4.04 13.29 8.97
N ILE A 106 4.46 12.04 9.19
CA ILE A 106 3.56 10.94 9.56
C ILE A 106 2.79 11.30 10.84
N CYS A 107 3.47 11.77 11.88
CA CYS A 107 2.79 12.18 13.12
C CYS A 107 1.72 13.25 12.85
N ARG A 108 2.05 14.29 12.06
CA ARG A 108 1.09 15.34 11.71
C ARG A 108 -0.09 14.85 10.87
N ILE A 109 0.14 13.90 9.97
CA ILE A 109 -0.91 13.26 9.16
C ILE A 109 -1.82 12.44 10.08
N GLN A 110 -1.26 11.58 10.94
CA GLN A 110 -2.03 10.79 11.90
C GLN A 110 -2.83 11.67 12.87
N ASP A 111 -2.25 12.76 13.37
CA ASP A 111 -2.95 13.73 14.23
C ASP A 111 -4.17 14.33 13.52
N ALA A 112 -4.06 14.63 12.23
CA ALA A 112 -5.15 15.17 11.44
C ALA A 112 -6.20 14.13 11.04
N LEU A 113 -5.77 12.89 10.74
CA LEU A 113 -6.65 11.74 10.50
C LEU A 113 -7.34 11.26 11.79
N GLY A 114 -6.77 11.54 12.96
CA GLY A 114 -7.27 11.06 14.25
C GLY A 114 -7.09 9.55 14.46
N ARG A 115 -6.19 8.90 13.71
CA ARG A 115 -5.97 7.44 13.71
C ARG A 115 -4.56 7.09 13.25
N ARG A 116 -4.13 5.85 13.53
CA ARG A 116 -2.89 5.30 12.98
C ARG A 116 -3.08 5.00 11.51
N ILE A 117 -2.07 5.33 10.71
CA ILE A 117 -2.05 5.08 9.27
C ILE A 117 -1.18 3.86 8.97
N ALA A 118 -1.55 3.06 7.97
CA ALA A 118 -0.63 2.11 7.36
C ALA A 118 0.14 2.76 6.21
N LEU A 119 1.44 2.54 6.13
CA LEU A 119 2.25 3.03 5.03
C LEU A 119 2.71 1.88 4.15
N GLU A 120 2.71 2.10 2.85
CA GLU A 120 3.09 1.13 1.84
C GLU A 120 4.52 1.35 1.32
N ASN A 121 5.27 0.26 1.16
CA ASN A 121 6.55 0.27 0.43
C ASN A 121 6.31 0.36 -1.07
N VAL A 122 7.04 1.24 -1.75
CA VAL A 122 6.92 1.43 -3.21
C VAL A 122 7.99 0.66 -3.98
N ALA A 123 7.70 0.29 -5.22
CA ALA A 123 8.72 -0.20 -6.14
C ALA A 123 9.81 0.85 -6.37
N ALA A 124 11.07 0.44 -6.27
CA ALA A 124 12.23 1.29 -6.50
C ALA A 124 12.96 0.88 -7.78
N TYR A 125 13.22 1.87 -8.63
CA TYR A 125 13.94 1.74 -9.90
C TYR A 125 15.34 2.36 -9.87
N VAL A 126 15.58 3.18 -8.85
CA VAL A 126 16.84 3.87 -8.61
C VAL A 126 17.15 3.79 -7.13
N ASP A 127 18.44 3.71 -6.80
CA ASP A 127 18.90 3.84 -5.43
C ASP A 127 19.78 5.08 -5.27
N PHE A 128 19.84 5.62 -4.06
CA PHE A 128 20.58 6.84 -3.76
C PHE A 128 21.94 6.51 -3.16
N ALA A 129 23.00 7.05 -3.77
CA ALA A 129 24.37 6.94 -3.24
C ALA A 129 24.52 7.57 -1.84
N SER A 130 23.59 8.43 -1.45
CA SER A 130 23.53 9.07 -0.14
C SER A 130 22.81 8.24 0.93
N ASN A 131 22.35 7.02 0.63
CA ASN A 131 21.71 6.18 1.64
C ASN A 131 22.67 5.84 2.78
N GLU A 132 22.15 5.91 4.00
CA GLU A 132 22.89 5.65 5.23
C GLU A 132 22.41 4.38 5.93
N MET A 133 21.25 3.85 5.55
CA MET A 133 20.63 2.67 6.16
C MET A 133 19.84 1.84 5.14
N ALA A 134 19.58 0.57 5.47
CA ALA A 134 18.78 -0.32 4.65
C ALA A 134 17.27 0.04 4.76
N GLU A 135 16.46 -0.49 3.86
CA GLU A 135 15.00 -0.24 3.87
C GLU A 135 14.34 -0.76 5.14
N LEU A 136 14.71 -1.97 5.57
CA LEU A 136 14.24 -2.55 6.82
C LEU A 136 14.51 -1.63 8.01
N ASP A 137 15.72 -1.03 8.08
CA ASP A 137 16.09 -0.13 9.16
C ASP A 137 15.22 1.14 9.18
N VAL A 138 14.87 1.67 8.00
CA VAL A 138 13.93 2.80 7.88
C VAL A 138 12.58 2.44 8.49
N TRP A 139 12.02 1.28 8.13
CA TRP A 139 10.73 0.82 8.65
C TRP A 139 10.75 0.66 10.18
N LEU A 140 11.76 -0.03 10.71
CA LEU A 140 11.91 -0.23 12.16
C LEU A 140 12.00 1.10 12.91
N GLN A 141 12.73 2.08 12.35
CA GLN A 141 12.82 3.42 12.92
C GLN A 141 11.48 4.17 12.84
N LEU A 142 10.77 4.11 11.72
CA LEU A 142 9.47 4.78 11.55
C LEU A 142 8.43 4.24 12.52
N PHE A 143 8.35 2.92 12.72
CA PHE A 143 7.45 2.33 13.72
C PHE A 143 7.74 2.87 15.11
N SER A 144 9.02 2.91 15.52
CA SER A 144 9.39 3.37 16.86
C SER A 144 9.08 4.85 17.10
N ARG A 145 9.12 5.68 16.05
CA ARG A 145 8.99 7.14 16.13
C ARG A 145 7.56 7.64 15.97
N THR A 146 6.71 6.88 15.26
CA THR A 146 5.41 7.37 14.80
C THR A 146 4.24 6.47 15.18
N ASP A 147 4.53 5.24 15.62
CA ASP A 147 3.53 4.19 15.82
C ASP A 147 2.69 3.87 14.57
N CYS A 148 3.16 4.21 13.37
CA CYS A 148 2.49 3.81 12.13
C CYS A 148 2.46 2.28 11.97
N LEU A 149 1.61 1.84 11.06
CA LEU A 149 1.47 0.46 10.62
C LEU A 149 2.05 0.32 9.21
N MET A 150 2.11 -0.90 8.70
CA MET A 150 2.60 -1.20 7.37
C MET A 150 1.55 -1.96 6.57
N LEU A 151 1.37 -1.49 5.34
CA LEU A 151 0.84 -2.25 4.22
C LEU A 151 2.07 -2.77 3.47
N LEU A 152 2.28 -4.09 3.45
CA LEU A 152 3.42 -4.68 2.75
C LEU A 152 3.01 -5.09 1.35
N ASP A 153 3.46 -4.35 0.35
CA ASP A 153 3.33 -4.78 -1.03
C ASP A 153 4.50 -5.70 -1.40
N LEU A 154 4.16 -6.96 -1.67
CA LEU A 154 5.13 -8.00 -1.99
C LEU A 154 5.62 -7.91 -3.44
N ASN A 155 4.82 -7.35 -4.34
CA ASN A 155 5.21 -7.10 -5.72
C ASN A 155 6.26 -5.97 -5.77
N ASN A 156 6.03 -4.88 -5.05
CA ASN A 156 6.98 -3.77 -4.89
C ASN A 156 8.30 -4.21 -4.29
N ALA A 157 8.26 -5.06 -3.25
CA ALA A 157 9.46 -5.64 -2.68
C ALA A 157 10.22 -6.51 -3.71
N TYR A 158 9.49 -7.32 -4.48
CA TYR A 158 10.08 -8.17 -5.52
C TYR A 158 10.68 -7.34 -6.67
N VAL A 159 9.93 -6.40 -7.25
CA VAL A 159 10.38 -5.50 -8.32
C VAL A 159 11.64 -4.75 -7.90
N SER A 160 11.65 -4.18 -6.69
CA SER A 160 12.83 -3.48 -6.15
C SER A 160 14.05 -4.40 -6.05
N SER A 161 13.86 -5.65 -5.59
CA SER A 161 14.95 -6.62 -5.46
C SER A 161 15.54 -7.06 -6.79
N VAL A 162 14.73 -7.18 -7.84
CA VAL A 162 15.21 -7.53 -9.18
C VAL A 162 15.95 -6.34 -9.81
N ASN A 163 15.44 -5.13 -9.64
CA ASN A 163 16.00 -3.93 -10.25
C ASN A 163 17.29 -3.45 -9.57
N LEU A 164 17.35 -3.50 -8.25
CA LEU A 164 18.44 -2.91 -7.45
C LEU A 164 19.32 -3.97 -6.77
N GLY A 165 18.96 -5.25 -6.89
CA GLY A 165 19.55 -6.34 -6.13
C GLY A 165 19.01 -6.40 -4.70
N GLY A 166 19.48 -7.40 -3.95
CA GLY A 166 19.00 -7.68 -2.59
C GLY A 166 18.01 -8.83 -2.55
N ARG A 167 17.28 -8.94 -1.43
CA ARG A 167 16.31 -10.01 -1.19
C ARG A 167 15.00 -9.41 -0.69
N PRO A 168 13.87 -9.68 -1.35
CA PRO A 168 12.56 -9.20 -0.87
C PRO A 168 12.19 -9.82 0.47
N GLU A 169 12.74 -11.00 0.80
CA GLU A 169 12.47 -11.66 2.07
C GLU A 169 13.07 -10.96 3.28
N ASP A 170 14.05 -10.06 3.09
CA ASP A 170 14.66 -9.33 4.20
C ASP A 170 13.61 -8.47 4.93
N LEU A 171 12.62 -7.93 4.21
CA LEU A 171 11.46 -7.25 4.82
C LEU A 171 10.58 -8.24 5.58
N ILE A 172 10.20 -9.37 4.96
CA ILE A 172 9.33 -10.37 5.60
C ILE A 172 9.96 -10.91 6.89
N GLU A 173 11.24 -11.26 6.85
CA GLU A 173 11.96 -11.86 7.98
C GLU A 173 12.25 -10.84 9.08
N GLY A 174 12.48 -9.57 8.72
CA GLY A 174 12.91 -8.52 9.65
C GLY A 174 11.79 -7.70 10.30
N LEU A 175 10.62 -7.58 9.66
CA LEU A 175 9.53 -6.74 10.17
C LEU A 175 8.86 -7.37 11.42
N PRO A 176 8.43 -6.56 12.41
CA PRO A 176 7.62 -7.03 13.53
C PRO A 176 6.22 -7.45 13.07
N GLU A 177 5.67 -8.51 13.66
CA GLU A 177 4.40 -9.09 13.21
C GLU A 177 3.23 -8.13 13.37
N GLU A 178 3.19 -7.45 14.50
CA GLU A 178 2.13 -6.54 14.89
C GLU A 178 2.09 -5.26 14.04
N ARG A 179 3.08 -5.04 13.19
CA ARG A 179 3.18 -3.85 12.33
C ARG A 179 2.64 -4.07 10.94
N VAL A 180 2.65 -5.29 10.42
CA VAL A 180 2.13 -5.61 9.08
C VAL A 180 0.64 -5.92 9.20
N VAL A 181 -0.21 -4.99 8.77
CA VAL A 181 -1.67 -5.06 8.94
C VAL A 181 -2.43 -5.27 7.63
N GLN A 182 -1.73 -5.12 6.51
CA GLN A 182 -2.25 -5.40 5.18
C GLN A 182 -1.12 -5.90 4.27
N ILE A 183 -1.46 -6.73 3.30
CA ILE A 183 -0.56 -7.20 2.25
C ILE A 183 -1.19 -6.92 0.88
N HIS A 184 -0.41 -6.38 -0.05
CA HIS A 184 -0.79 -6.29 -1.46
C HIS A 184 -0.08 -7.35 -2.29
N LEU A 185 -0.85 -7.89 -3.24
CA LEU A 185 -0.42 -8.86 -4.23
C LEU A 185 -0.77 -8.33 -5.62
N ALA A 186 0.25 -8.16 -6.45
CA ALA A 186 0.08 -7.75 -7.83
C ALA A 186 1.07 -8.51 -8.73
N GLY A 187 0.95 -8.26 -10.03
CA GLY A 187 1.97 -8.60 -11.01
C GLY A 187 2.63 -7.35 -11.57
N HIS A 188 3.66 -7.56 -12.37
CA HIS A 188 4.50 -6.54 -12.98
C HIS A 188 4.74 -6.87 -14.46
N SER A 189 5.31 -5.92 -15.20
CA SER A 189 5.81 -6.15 -16.57
C SER A 189 7.33 -6.18 -16.64
N GLU A 190 7.84 -6.88 -17.66
CA GLU A 190 9.26 -6.91 -17.96
C GLU A 190 9.63 -5.72 -18.86
N LEU A 191 10.60 -4.94 -18.42
CA LEU A 191 11.38 -4.05 -19.27
C LEU A 191 12.69 -4.78 -19.59
N GLY A 192 13.24 -4.66 -20.80
CA GLY A 192 14.47 -5.41 -21.15
C GLY A 192 15.68 -5.20 -20.21
N ALA A 193 15.62 -4.23 -19.28
CA ALA A 193 16.64 -3.95 -18.27
C ALA A 193 16.17 -4.15 -16.81
N GLY A 194 14.94 -4.61 -16.56
CA GLY A 194 14.36 -4.74 -15.21
C GLY A 194 12.87 -5.03 -15.21
N LEU A 195 12.22 -4.88 -14.06
CA LEU A 195 10.77 -4.99 -13.93
C LEU A 195 10.15 -3.61 -13.76
N LEU A 196 8.94 -3.43 -14.28
CA LEU A 196 8.09 -2.27 -14.05
C LEU A 196 6.86 -2.70 -13.25
N ASP A 197 6.65 -2.01 -12.14
CA ASP A 197 5.43 -2.13 -11.38
C ASP A 197 4.29 -1.37 -12.08
N ASP A 198 3.50 -2.09 -12.87
CA ASP A 198 2.35 -1.55 -13.61
C ASP A 198 1.01 -2.14 -13.16
N HIS A 199 1.04 -3.08 -12.22
CA HIS A 199 -0.11 -3.84 -11.73
C HIS A 199 -1.04 -4.36 -12.85
N GLY A 200 -0.49 -4.61 -14.04
CA GLY A 200 -1.24 -4.95 -15.25
C GLY A 200 -1.34 -6.44 -15.55
N SER A 201 -0.54 -7.27 -14.87
CA SER A 201 -0.41 -8.70 -15.13
C SER A 201 -0.81 -9.58 -13.92
N PRO A 202 -1.31 -10.82 -14.13
CA PRO A 202 -1.61 -11.76 -13.04
C PRO A 202 -0.52 -11.80 -11.97
N VAL A 203 -0.91 -12.00 -10.70
CA VAL A 203 0.05 -12.07 -9.59
C VAL A 203 1.13 -13.10 -9.93
N ALA A 204 2.39 -12.67 -9.91
CA ALA A 204 3.51 -13.48 -10.35
C ALA A 204 3.77 -14.65 -9.40
N ASP A 205 4.30 -15.77 -9.92
CA ASP A 205 4.60 -16.96 -9.14
C ASP A 205 5.58 -16.67 -7.99
N GLU A 206 6.54 -15.78 -8.21
CA GLU A 206 7.49 -15.33 -7.20
C GLU A 206 6.80 -14.55 -6.08
N VAL A 207 5.83 -13.70 -6.43
CA VAL A 207 5.02 -12.95 -5.45
C VAL A 207 4.13 -13.90 -4.65
N TRP A 208 3.55 -14.93 -5.26
CA TRP A 208 2.83 -15.99 -4.52
C TRP A 208 3.73 -16.73 -3.52
N ARG A 209 4.98 -17.02 -3.89
CA ARG A 209 5.95 -17.65 -2.97
C ARG A 209 6.33 -16.74 -1.82
N LEU A 210 6.45 -15.43 -2.06
CA LEU A 210 6.65 -14.44 -1.01
C LEU A 210 5.42 -14.38 -0.10
N TYR A 211 4.22 -14.44 -0.66
CA TYR A 211 2.98 -14.44 0.11
C TYR A 211 2.88 -15.64 1.06
N GLU A 212 3.23 -16.85 0.61
CA GLU A 212 3.29 -18.02 1.50
C GLU A 212 4.22 -17.79 2.70
N ARG A 213 5.36 -17.11 2.50
CA ARG A 213 6.29 -16.78 3.59
C ARG A 213 5.74 -15.69 4.50
N ALA A 214 5.15 -14.65 3.91
CA ALA A 214 4.55 -13.55 4.65
C ALA A 214 3.40 -14.04 5.54
N VAL A 215 2.52 -14.92 5.03
CA VAL A 215 1.44 -15.52 5.84
C VAL A 215 2.01 -16.36 6.99
N ARG A 216 3.04 -17.17 6.76
CA ARG A 216 3.67 -17.95 7.85
C ARG A 216 4.30 -17.06 8.92
N ARG A 217 4.76 -15.88 8.54
CA ARG A 217 5.42 -14.91 9.42
C ARG A 217 4.42 -14.06 10.20
N PHE A 218 3.42 -13.51 9.53
CA PHE A 218 2.51 -12.47 10.04
C PHE A 218 1.11 -13.00 10.35
N GLY A 219 0.82 -14.24 9.97
CA GLY A 219 -0.53 -14.81 10.02
C GLY A 219 -1.41 -14.36 8.86
N PRO A 220 -2.72 -14.65 8.91
CA PRO A 220 -3.68 -14.31 7.86
C PRO A 220 -4.07 -12.82 7.94
N VAL A 221 -3.12 -11.95 7.62
CA VAL A 221 -3.31 -10.51 7.50
C VAL A 221 -4.21 -10.19 6.31
N THR A 222 -5.00 -9.11 6.40
CA THR A 222 -5.85 -8.63 5.31
C THR A 222 -5.03 -8.52 4.02
N THR A 223 -5.50 -9.17 2.95
CA THR A 223 -4.75 -9.26 1.70
C THR A 223 -5.60 -8.76 0.54
N ILE A 224 -5.06 -7.83 -0.25
CA ILE A 224 -5.68 -7.31 -1.46
C ILE A 224 -4.92 -7.85 -2.67
N VAL A 225 -5.67 -8.34 -3.66
CA VAL A 225 -5.15 -8.59 -5.01
C VAL A 225 -5.40 -7.32 -5.82
N GLU A 226 -4.33 -6.66 -6.21
CA GLU A 226 -4.36 -5.36 -6.88
C GLU A 226 -4.22 -5.49 -8.40
N ARG A 227 -4.97 -4.65 -9.13
CA ARG A 227 -5.09 -4.65 -10.58
C ARG A 227 -5.49 -3.27 -11.09
N ASP A 228 -4.51 -2.47 -11.47
CA ASP A 228 -4.74 -1.07 -11.85
C ASP A 228 -4.82 -0.85 -13.35
N ALA A 229 -4.18 -1.71 -14.12
CA ALA A 229 -4.18 -1.69 -15.57
C ALA A 229 -4.74 -3.00 -16.14
N GLU A 230 -5.20 -2.95 -17.41
CA GLU A 230 -5.63 -4.13 -18.18
C GLU A 230 -6.61 -5.05 -17.41
N LEU A 231 -7.61 -4.44 -16.75
CA LEU A 231 -8.58 -5.13 -15.89
C LEU A 231 -9.19 -6.38 -16.57
N PRO A 232 -8.92 -7.59 -16.05
CA PRO A 232 -9.48 -8.80 -16.60
C PRO A 232 -10.95 -8.94 -16.16
N PRO A 233 -11.67 -9.93 -16.72
CA PRO A 233 -12.98 -10.33 -16.20
C PRO A 233 -12.95 -10.60 -14.69
N LEU A 234 -14.03 -10.26 -13.99
CA LEU A 234 -14.11 -10.34 -12.52
C LEU A 234 -13.84 -11.75 -11.97
N ASP A 235 -14.23 -12.80 -12.69
CA ASP A 235 -13.99 -14.19 -12.30
C ASP A 235 -12.49 -14.56 -12.25
N VAL A 236 -11.65 -13.89 -13.06
CA VAL A 236 -10.19 -14.03 -13.00
C VAL A 236 -9.65 -13.45 -11.69
N LEU A 237 -10.07 -12.23 -11.33
CA LEU A 237 -9.66 -11.61 -10.05
C LEU A 237 -10.16 -12.42 -8.86
N LEU A 238 -11.39 -12.93 -8.91
CA LEU A 238 -11.94 -13.77 -7.85
C LEU A 238 -11.20 -15.11 -7.72
N ALA A 239 -10.60 -15.63 -8.79
CA ALA A 239 -9.76 -16.81 -8.73
C ALA A 239 -8.43 -16.53 -8.01
N GLU A 240 -7.79 -15.39 -8.27
CA GLU A 240 -6.58 -14.95 -7.55
C GLU A 240 -6.88 -14.71 -6.06
N VAL A 241 -8.02 -14.07 -5.74
CA VAL A 241 -8.48 -13.91 -4.35
C VAL A 241 -8.73 -15.28 -3.69
N ALA A 242 -9.31 -16.24 -4.41
CA ALA A 242 -9.51 -17.59 -3.88
C ALA A 242 -8.18 -18.32 -3.62
N GLN A 243 -7.17 -18.10 -4.47
CA GLN A 243 -5.82 -18.62 -4.26
C GLN A 243 -5.16 -18.01 -3.03
N ALA A 244 -5.19 -16.68 -2.88
CA ALA A 244 -4.70 -15.99 -1.67
C ALA A 244 -5.37 -16.56 -0.41
N ARG A 245 -6.70 -16.69 -0.43
CA ARG A 245 -7.48 -17.28 0.67
C ARG A 245 -7.09 -18.73 0.96
N SER A 246 -6.75 -19.52 -0.05
CA SER A 246 -6.29 -20.90 0.12
C SER A 246 -4.93 -20.96 0.83
N ILE A 247 -3.99 -20.12 0.41
CA ILE A 247 -2.65 -20.03 1.01
C ILE A 247 -2.74 -19.57 2.47
N ALA A 248 -3.54 -18.53 2.74
CA ALA A 248 -3.78 -17.99 4.08
C ALA A 248 -4.35 -19.02 5.06
N ARG A 249 -5.16 -19.97 4.58
CA ARG A 249 -5.77 -21.03 5.41
C ARG A 249 -4.89 -22.27 5.58
N ALA A 250 -3.89 -22.45 4.73
CA ALA A 250 -3.05 -23.64 4.73
C ALA A 250 -1.80 -23.49 5.61
N SER A 251 -1.52 -22.27 6.08
CA SER A 251 -0.32 -21.92 6.86
C SER A 251 -0.56 -21.92 8.36
#